data_AF-A0A2G9U045-F1
#
_entry.id   AF-A0A2G9U045-F1
#
_cell.length_a   1.000
_cell.length_b   1.000
_cell.length_c   1.000
_cell.angle_alpha   90.00
_cell.angle_beta   90.00
_cell.angle_gamma   90.00
#
_symmetry.space_group_name_H-M   'P 1'
#
loop_
_entity.id
_entity.type
_entity.pdbx_description
1 polymer ?
#
loop_
_entity_poly.entity_id
_entity_poly.type
_entity_poly.pdbx_seq_one_letter_code
_entity_poly.pdbx_strand_id
1 'polypeptide(L)'
;MDYFCINILFLDIADPIAPPPKSPQGESVLQRTVNRGLSYVCERVLGRPLDKTEQCSVWDRRPLRSSQLRYAAMDAYCLVLIYDVCCRWAQRLDVSIDEILNRQEPIRVSPPLLSEEF
;
A
#
# COMPACT_ATOMS: atom_id res chain seq x y z
N MET A 1 17.71 -16.13 6.31
CA MET A 1 16.96 -14.90 6.60
C MET A 1 16.20 -14.58 5.32
N ASP A 2 15.32 -15.51 4.89
CA ASP A 2 14.82 -15.55 3.51
C ASP A 2 13.41 -16.17 3.46
N TYR A 3 12.54 -15.79 4.40
CA TYR A 3 11.18 -16.32 4.53
C TYR A 3 10.11 -15.41 3.89
N PHE A 4 10.36 -14.88 2.70
CA PHE A 4 9.31 -14.16 1.94
C PHE A 4 9.28 -14.47 0.44
N CYS A 5 9.87 -15.59 0.01
CA CYS A 5 9.84 -16.07 -1.39
C CYS A 5 9.05 -17.38 -1.60
N ILE A 6 8.28 -17.87 -0.62
CA ILE A 6 7.48 -19.10 -0.80
C ILE A 6 6.02 -18.81 -0.48
N ASN A 7 5.29 -18.29 -1.47
CA ASN A 7 3.85 -18.55 -1.62
C ASN A 7 3.39 -18.35 -3.08
N ILE A 8 4.25 -18.73 -4.02
CA ILE A 8 3.84 -19.14 -5.35
C ILE A 8 4.32 -20.59 -5.48
N LEU A 9 3.40 -21.47 -5.87
CA LEU A 9 3.57 -22.92 -6.04
C LEU A 9 3.37 -23.79 -4.79
N PHE A 10 2.12 -23.94 -4.34
CA PHE A 10 1.69 -25.19 -3.72
C PHE A 10 0.19 -25.37 -3.96
N LEU A 11 -0.16 -26.37 -4.77
CA LEU A 11 -1.26 -27.33 -4.56
C LEU A 11 -1.61 -27.98 -5.91
N ASP A 12 -0.91 -29.06 -6.22
CA ASP A 12 -1.50 -30.22 -6.89
C ASP A 12 -0.94 -31.48 -6.24
N ILE A 13 -1.86 -32.40 -5.91
CA ILE A 13 -1.76 -33.85 -5.65
C ILE A 13 -2.67 -34.21 -4.46
N ALA A 14 -3.80 -34.79 -4.81
CA ALA A 14 -4.75 -35.44 -3.92
C ALA A 14 -4.22 -36.80 -3.44
N ASP A 15 -4.52 -37.15 -2.18
CA ASP A 15 -4.96 -38.49 -1.81
C ASP A 15 -5.91 -38.43 -0.59
N PRO A 16 -6.87 -39.37 -0.47
CA PRO A 16 -8.12 -39.16 0.26
C PRO A 16 -8.15 -39.81 1.65
N ILE A 17 -9.15 -39.39 2.45
CA ILE A 17 -9.65 -40.02 3.70
C ILE A 17 -9.08 -39.43 5.00
N ALA A 18 -9.66 -38.30 5.41
CA ALA A 18 -9.94 -38.01 6.82
C ALA A 18 -11.25 -37.18 6.92
N PRO A 19 -12.19 -37.52 7.82
CA PRO A 19 -13.47 -36.81 7.98
C PRO A 19 -13.30 -35.41 8.60
N PRO A 20 -14.22 -34.46 8.31
CA PRO A 20 -13.93 -33.02 8.41
C PRO A 20 -14.01 -32.48 9.84
N PRO A 21 -13.08 -31.60 10.28
CA PRO A 21 -13.34 -30.73 11.40
C PRO A 21 -14.33 -29.63 11.01
N LYS A 22 -15.26 -29.36 11.93
CA LYS A 22 -16.43 -28.47 11.79
C LYS A 22 -16.03 -27.11 11.19
N SER A 23 -16.68 -26.76 10.09
CA SER A 23 -16.49 -25.49 9.37
C SER A 23 -16.80 -24.30 10.27
N PRO A 24 -15.86 -23.34 10.43
CA PRO A 24 -16.27 -21.95 10.58
C PRO A 24 -16.99 -21.57 9.29
N GLN A 25 -18.15 -20.96 9.46
CA GLN A 25 -19.06 -20.55 8.39
C GLN A 25 -18.28 -19.82 7.27
N GLY A 26 -18.62 -20.14 6.02
CA GLY A 26 -17.95 -19.62 4.84
C GLY A 26 -17.88 -18.10 4.83
N GLU A 27 -16.73 -17.57 5.19
CA GLU A 27 -16.30 -16.27 4.70
C GLU A 27 -16.01 -16.44 3.22
N SER A 28 -16.85 -15.82 2.38
CA SER A 28 -16.63 -15.85 0.95
C SER A 28 -15.23 -15.32 0.66
N VAL A 29 -14.44 -16.13 -0.06
CA VAL A 29 -13.13 -15.74 -0.63
C VAL A 29 -13.25 -14.46 -1.50
N LEU A 30 -14.47 -13.99 -1.75
CA LEU A 30 -14.83 -12.86 -2.59
C LEU A 30 -15.11 -11.53 -1.88
N GLN A 31 -14.96 -11.42 -0.56
CA GLN A 31 -15.08 -10.13 0.13
C GLN A 31 -13.72 -9.59 0.57
N ARG A 32 -12.75 -9.60 -0.36
CA ARG A 32 -11.59 -8.72 -0.26
C ARG A 32 -12.11 -7.29 -0.40
N THR A 33 -12.50 -6.67 0.70
CA THR A 33 -12.59 -5.21 0.79
C THR A 33 -11.23 -4.68 0.33
N VAL A 34 -11.19 -4.13 -0.89
CA VAL A 34 -9.94 -3.62 -1.46
C VAL A 34 -9.63 -2.33 -0.70
N ASN A 35 -8.94 -2.46 0.43
CA ASN A 35 -8.36 -1.30 1.11
C ASN A 35 -7.35 -0.68 0.15
N ARG A 36 -7.65 0.51 -0.39
CA ARG A 36 -6.78 1.24 -1.34
C ARG A 36 -6.07 2.44 -0.72
N GLY A 37 -6.17 2.64 0.59
CA GLY A 37 -5.57 3.78 1.27
C GLY A 37 -4.05 3.71 1.34
N LEU A 38 -3.39 4.87 1.42
CA LEU A 38 -1.93 4.97 1.50
C LEU A 38 -1.33 4.16 2.67
N SER A 39 -2.00 4.17 3.83
CA SER A 39 -1.60 3.35 4.98
C SER A 39 -1.63 1.84 4.68
N TYR A 40 -2.58 1.37 3.88
CA TYR A 40 -2.63 -0.04 3.49
C TYR A 40 -1.51 -0.35 2.51
N VAL A 41 -1.25 0.53 1.53
CA VAL A 41 -0.11 0.39 0.61
C VAL A 41 1.21 0.35 1.38
N CYS A 42 1.40 1.23 2.37
CA CYS A 42 2.59 1.21 3.23
C CYS A 42 2.71 -0.12 3.99
N GLU A 43 1.62 -0.66 4.53
CA GLU A 43 1.65 -1.96 5.19
C GLU A 43 2.08 -3.09 4.24
N ARG A 44 1.55 -3.09 3.00
CA ARG A 44 1.85 -4.13 2.01
C ARG A 44 3.25 -4.01 1.41
N VAL A 45 3.76 -2.79 1.25
CA VAL A 45 5.02 -2.50 0.54
C VAL A 45 6.19 -2.33 1.51
N LEU A 46 5.98 -1.62 2.62
CA LEU A 46 6.99 -1.27 3.62
C LEU A 46 6.92 -2.14 4.88
N GLY A 47 5.88 -2.99 5.01
CA GLY A 47 5.70 -3.90 6.14
C GLY A 47 5.12 -3.26 7.40
N ARG A 48 4.77 -1.96 7.37
CA ARG A 48 4.15 -1.23 8.48
C ARG A 48 3.13 -0.20 7.97
N PRO A 49 1.97 -0.06 8.62
CA PRO A 49 1.01 0.99 8.27
C PRO A 49 1.53 2.38 8.68
N LEU A 50 0.96 3.42 8.09
CA LEU A 50 1.17 4.79 8.55
C LEU A 50 0.46 5.03 9.89
N ASP A 51 1.10 5.77 10.78
CA ASP A 51 0.46 6.32 11.96
C ASP A 51 -0.57 7.38 11.52
N LYS A 52 -1.85 7.22 11.90
CA LYS A 52 -2.96 8.11 11.51
C LYS A 52 -3.36 9.10 12.60
N THR A 53 -2.63 9.20 13.70
CA THR A 53 -2.98 10.02 14.86
C THR A 53 -3.26 11.49 14.53
N GLU A 54 -2.49 12.09 13.63
CA GLU A 54 -2.62 13.50 13.27
C GLU A 54 -3.49 13.77 12.03
N GLN A 55 -4.08 12.71 11.43
CA GLN A 55 -4.89 12.80 10.20
C GLN A 55 -6.07 13.78 10.38
N CYS A 56 -6.80 13.67 11.49
CA CYS A 56 -7.96 14.51 11.83
C CYS A 56 -7.62 15.56 12.89
N SER A 57 -6.39 16.06 12.92
CA SER A 57 -5.96 17.10 13.86
C SER A 57 -6.36 18.51 13.42
N VAL A 58 -6.25 19.47 14.34
CA VAL A 58 -6.51 20.90 14.09
C VAL A 58 -5.36 21.50 13.27
N TRP A 59 -5.46 21.46 11.93
CA TRP A 59 -4.42 21.88 10.98
C TRP A 59 -4.37 23.39 10.68
N ASP A 60 -5.39 24.15 11.07
CA ASP A 60 -5.48 25.61 10.94
C ASP A 60 -4.78 26.36 12.08
N ARG A 61 -4.70 25.76 13.28
CA ARG A 61 -4.00 26.33 14.43
C ARG A 61 -2.51 26.57 14.14
N ARG A 62 -1.97 27.68 14.66
CA ARG A 62 -0.54 28.01 14.61
C ARG A 62 0.04 28.28 16.01
N PRO A 63 1.32 27.93 16.26
CA PRO A 63 2.18 27.09 15.40
C PRO A 63 1.69 25.63 15.35
N LEU A 64 2.10 24.88 14.31
CA LEU A 64 1.84 23.44 14.23
C LEU A 64 2.64 22.71 15.31
N ARG A 65 2.08 21.63 15.86
CA ARG A 65 2.80 20.75 16.80
C ARG A 65 3.87 19.96 16.06
N SER A 66 4.96 19.60 16.76
CA SER A 66 6.00 18.74 16.18
C SER A 66 5.46 17.39 15.69
N SER A 67 4.41 16.86 16.30
CA SER A 67 3.74 15.63 15.84
C SER A 67 3.04 15.81 14.49
N GLN A 68 2.33 16.93 14.29
CA GLN A 68 1.72 17.29 13.00
C GLN A 68 2.77 17.45 11.91
N LEU A 69 3.88 18.14 12.19
CA LEU A 69 4.99 18.28 11.25
C LEU A 69 5.60 16.93 10.87
N ARG A 70 5.84 16.04 11.84
CA ARG A 70 6.35 14.69 11.57
C ARG A 70 5.36 13.86 10.74
N TYR A 71 4.07 13.94 11.05
CA TYR A 71 3.04 13.24 10.28
C TYR A 71 2.98 13.74 8.84
N ALA A 72 2.93 15.06 8.61
CA ALA A 72 2.92 15.64 7.26
C ALA A 72 4.18 15.27 6.46
N ALA A 73 5.36 15.33 7.11
CA ALA A 73 6.61 14.91 6.47
C ALA A 73 6.59 13.41 6.11
N MET A 74 6.05 12.57 6.98
CA MET A 74 5.96 11.12 6.75
C MET A 74 5.01 10.78 5.59
N ASP A 75 3.87 11.48 5.49
CA ASP A 75 2.87 11.26 4.42
C ASP A 75 3.44 11.52 3.02
N ALA A 76 4.39 12.45 2.90
CA ALA A 76 5.15 12.68 1.67
C ALA A 76 6.33 11.69 1.52
N TYR A 77 7.11 11.48 2.58
CA TYR A 77 8.32 10.67 2.52
C TYR A 77 8.04 9.19 2.22
N CYS A 78 6.91 8.65 2.70
CA CYS A 78 6.57 7.26 2.44
C CYS A 78 6.37 6.96 0.94
N LEU A 79 6.01 7.96 0.12
CA LEU A 79 5.86 7.79 -1.32
C LEU A 79 7.21 7.51 -2.00
N VAL A 80 8.28 8.17 -1.55
CA VAL A 80 9.65 7.92 -2.03
C VAL A 80 10.10 6.50 -1.68
N LEU A 81 9.80 6.05 -0.46
CA LEU A 81 10.11 4.68 -0.03
C LEU A 81 9.33 3.63 -0.82
N ILE A 82 8.05 3.88 -1.06
CA ILE A 82 7.21 3.00 -1.90
C ILE A 82 7.80 2.92 -3.30
N TYR A 83 8.17 4.04 -3.90
CA TYR A 83 8.76 4.08 -5.24
C TYR A 83 10.06 3.26 -5.31
N ASP A 84 10.97 3.40 -4.34
CA ASP A 84 12.21 2.61 -4.28
C ASP A 84 11.92 1.10 -4.25
N VAL A 85 10.96 0.67 -3.44
CA VAL A 85 10.55 -0.74 -3.38
C VAL A 85 9.98 -1.19 -4.74
N CYS A 86 9.13 -0.37 -5.36
CA CYS A 86 8.59 -0.65 -6.68
C CYS A 86 9.68 -0.79 -7.75
N CYS A 87 10.71 0.07 -7.75
CA CYS A 87 11.86 -0.06 -8.64
C CYS A 87 12.59 -1.39 -8.43
N ARG A 88 12.83 -1.77 -7.16
CA ARG A 88 13.46 -3.06 -6.83
C ARG A 88 12.60 -4.26 -7.19
N TRP A 89 11.27 -4.14 -7.22
CA TRP A 89 10.39 -5.19 -7.72
C TRP A 89 10.39 -5.26 -9.24
N ALA A 90 10.34 -4.12 -9.92
CA ALA A 90 10.41 -4.04 -11.37
C ALA A 90 11.69 -4.70 -11.91
N GLN A 91 12.84 -4.43 -11.28
CA GLN A 91 14.12 -5.08 -11.59
C GLN A 91 14.07 -6.61 -11.42
N ARG A 92 13.45 -7.10 -10.33
CA ARG A 92 13.35 -8.55 -10.08
C ARG A 92 12.42 -9.27 -11.07
N LEU A 93 11.42 -8.55 -11.58
CA LEU A 93 10.43 -9.07 -12.52
C LEU A 93 10.85 -8.86 -13.99
N ASP A 94 12.01 -8.26 -14.24
CA ASP A 94 12.50 -7.87 -15.56
C ASP A 94 11.51 -6.96 -16.32
N VAL A 95 10.92 -6.01 -15.60
CA VAL A 95 9.98 -5.01 -16.16
C VAL A 95 10.57 -3.61 -16.02
N SER A 96 10.44 -2.79 -17.07
CA SER A 96 10.84 -1.38 -17.03
C SER A 96 9.85 -0.55 -16.22
N ILE A 97 10.34 0.13 -15.18
CA ILE A 97 9.52 1.04 -14.37
C ILE A 97 9.03 2.24 -15.20
N ASP A 98 9.86 2.75 -16.11
CA ASP A 98 9.51 3.88 -16.98
C ASP A 98 8.38 3.51 -17.94
N GLU A 99 8.38 2.28 -18.45
CA GLU A 99 7.30 1.79 -19.30
C GLU A 99 5.98 1.71 -18.52
N ILE A 100 6.01 1.27 -17.26
CA ILE A 100 4.82 1.26 -16.40
C ILE A 100 4.31 2.69 -16.17
N LEU A 101 5.20 3.62 -15.87
CA LEU A 101 4.84 5.02 -15.62
C LEU A 101 4.26 5.69 -16.87
N ASN A 102 4.85 5.45 -18.04
CA ASN A 102 4.37 6.01 -19.31
C ASN A 102 2.99 5.48 -19.74
N ARG A 103 2.55 4.34 -19.20
CA ARG A 103 1.20 3.79 -19.43
C ARG A 103 0.13 4.43 -18.54
N GLN A 104 0.49 5.20 -17.52
CA GLN A 104 -0.49 5.85 -16.66
C GLN A 104 -1.17 7.00 -17.41
N GLU A 105 -2.51 7.03 -17.36
CA GLU A 105 -3.22 8.21 -17.86
C GLU A 105 -2.81 9.46 -17.07
N PRO A 106 -2.72 10.63 -17.72
CA PRO A 106 -2.44 11.88 -17.03
C PRO A 106 -3.40 12.08 -15.86
N ILE A 107 -2.88 12.52 -14.72
CA ILE A 107 -3.68 12.85 -13.54
C ILE A 107 -4.67 13.96 -13.95
N ARG A 108 -5.97 13.61 -14.04
CA ARG A 108 -7.03 14.53 -14.51
C ARG A 108 -7.57 15.46 -13.42
N VAL A 109 -7.01 15.40 -12.21
CA VAL A 109 -7.37 16.31 -11.13
C VAL A 109 -6.40 17.48 -11.13
N SER A 110 -6.92 18.69 -11.34
CA SER A 110 -6.16 19.91 -11.08
C SER A 110 -5.78 19.92 -9.60
N PRO A 111 -4.49 19.96 -9.23
CA PRO A 111 -4.12 20.07 -7.84
C PRO A 111 -4.67 21.39 -7.30
N PRO A 112 -5.47 21.38 -6.21
CA PRO A 112 -6.11 22.59 -5.68
C PRO A 112 -5.13 23.65 -5.18
N LEU A 113 -3.82 23.37 -5.19
CA LEU A 113 -2.74 24.26 -4.76
C LEU A 113 -1.89 24.78 -5.93
N LEU A 114 -2.19 24.40 -7.18
CA LEU A 114 -1.48 24.85 -8.39
C LEU A 114 -2.35 25.71 -9.32
N SER A 115 -3.59 26.03 -8.95
CA SER A 115 -4.33 27.08 -9.64
C SER A 115 -3.67 28.43 -9.32
N GLU A 116 -3.20 29.14 -10.35
CA GLU A 116 -2.55 30.46 -10.25
C GLU A 116 -3.48 31.58 -9.73
N GLU A 117 -4.64 31.26 -9.17
CA GLU A 117 -5.58 32.22 -8.61
C GLU A 117 -5.34 32.39 -7.11
N PHE A 118 -4.41 33.30 -6.78
CA PHE A 118 -4.40 34.08 -5.55
C PHE A 118 -4.33 35.57 -5.89
#